data_AF-A0A1G8YWU0-F1
#
_entry.id   AF-A0A1G8YWU0-F1
#
_cell.length_a   1.000
_cell.length_b   1.000
_cell.length_c   1.000
_cell.angle_alpha   90.00
_cell.angle_beta   90.00
_cell.angle_gamma   90.00
#
_symmetry.space_group_name_H-M   'P 1'
#
loop_
_entity.id
_entity.type
_entity.pdbx_description
1 polymer ?
#
loop_
_entity_poly.entity_id
_entity_poly.type
_entity_poly.pdbx_seq_one_letter_code
_entity_poly.pdbx_strand_id
1 'polypeptide(L)' 'MQQNHGLGYAEYGRKLDKRLEVEREREESYRKSRQVIAEVERQLHR' A
#
# COMPACT_ATOMS: atom_id res chain seq x y z
N MET A 1 -4.57 9.61 -6.27
CA MET A 1 -3.60 10.27 -5.35
C MET A 1 -4.16 11.58 -4.78
N GLN A 2 -5.47 11.63 -4.49
CA GLN A 2 -6.12 12.86 -4.10
C GLN A 2 -7.18 12.50 -3.07
N GLN A 3 -6.84 12.68 -1.79
CA GLN A 3 -7.73 12.72 -0.60
C GLN A 3 -7.47 11.74 0.56
N ASN A 4 -6.51 10.80 0.51
CA ASN A 4 -6.35 9.85 1.63
C ASN A 4 -5.12 10.02 2.54
N HIS A 5 -4.17 10.92 2.25
CA HIS A 5 -2.94 11.02 3.06
C HIS A 5 -2.46 12.45 3.37
N GLY A 6 -3.31 13.47 3.24
CA GLY A 6 -2.95 14.86 3.63
C GLY A 6 -1.76 15.50 2.90
N LEU A 7 -1.11 14.78 1.99
CA LEU A 7 0.08 15.20 1.24
C LEU A 7 -0.33 15.51 -0.20
N GLY A 8 -0.14 16.76 -0.61
CA GLY A 8 -0.30 17.17 -2.01
C GLY A 8 0.76 16.55 -2.91
N TYR A 9 0.48 16.43 -4.21
CA TYR A 9 1.44 15.92 -5.22
C TYR A 9 2.77 16.68 -5.21
N ALA A 10 2.73 17.99 -4.95
CA ALA A 10 3.91 18.84 -4.82
C ALA A 10 4.79 18.48 -3.60
N GLU A 11 4.21 17.93 -2.55
CA GLU A 11 4.90 17.57 -1.30
C GLU A 11 5.46 16.15 -1.37
N TYR A 12 4.73 15.25 -2.05
CA TYR A 12 5.23 13.94 -2.45
C TYR A 12 6.46 14.09 -3.37
N GLY A 13 6.42 14.98 -4.37
CA GLY A 13 7.53 15.15 -5.33
C GLY A 13 8.83 15.72 -4.75
N ARG A 14 8.78 16.49 -3.65
CA ARG A 14 9.94 17.22 -3.11
C ARG A 14 10.73 16.46 -2.04
N LYS A 15 10.14 15.46 -1.38
CA LYS A 15 10.76 14.74 -0.25
C LYS A 15 10.82 13.25 -0.56
N LEU A 16 11.97 12.81 -1.09
CA LEU A 16 12.24 11.41 -1.42
C LEU A 16 11.96 10.47 -0.24
N ASP A 17 12.37 10.85 0.96
CA ASP A 17 12.15 10.05 2.18
C ASP A 17 10.66 9.81 2.47
N LYS A 18 9.83 10.84 2.26
CA LYS A 18 8.38 10.71 2.47
C LYS A 18 7.73 9.82 1.41
N ARG A 19 8.25 9.82 0.18
CA ARG A 19 7.82 8.87 -0.86
C ARG A 19 8.18 7.45 -0.48
N LEU A 20 9.42 7.22 -0.03
CA LEU A 20 9.88 5.90 0.37
C LEU A 20 9.07 5.33 1.54
N GLU A 21 8.71 6.17 2.51
CA GLU A 21 7.82 5.79 3.63
C GLU A 21 6.44 5.36 3.13
N VAL A 22 5.82 6.17 2.27
CA VAL A 22 4.49 5.86 1.69
C VAL A 22 4.52 4.60 0.83
N GLU A 23 5.54 4.43 -0.02
CA GLU A 23 5.65 3.23 -0.85
C GLU A 23 5.94 1.96 -0.02
N ARG A 24 6.69 2.07 1.08
CA ARG A 24 6.89 0.95 2.02
C ARG A 24 5.57 0.53 2.66
N GLU A 25 4.78 1.48 3.16
CA GLU A 25 3.46 1.20 3.73
C GLU A 25 2.50 0.56 2.71
N ARG A 26 2.56 1.02 1.45
CA ARG A 26 1.78 0.43 0.35
C ARG A 26 2.17 -1.01 0.05
N GLU A 27 3.47 -1.28 -0.02
CA GLU A 27 3.99 -2.62 -0.27
C GLU A 27 3.58 -3.58 0.86
N GLU A 28 3.67 -3.16 2.12
CA GLU A 28 3.22 -3.98 3.25
C GLU A 28 1.71 -4.27 3.21
N SER A 29 0.90 -3.26 2.92
CA SER A 29 -0.56 -3.42 2.78
C SER A 29 -0.91 -4.38 1.64
N TYR A 30 -0.24 -4.24 0.49
CA TYR A 30 -0.42 -5.13 -0.67
C TYR A 30 -0.08 -6.58 -0.33
N ARG A 31 1.05 -6.81 0.35
CA ARG A 31 1.46 -8.17 0.79
C ARG A 31 0.45 -8.80 1.73
N LYS A 32 -0.03 -8.07 2.73
CA LYS A 32 -1.05 -8.56 3.67
C LYS A 32 -2.36 -8.90 2.95
N SER A 33 -2.81 -8.03 2.05
CA SER A 33 -4.00 -8.28 1.23
C SER A 33 -3.85 -9.56 0.40
N ARG A 34 -2.71 -9.72 -0.28
CA ARG A 34 -2.38 -10.94 -1.06
C ARG A 34 -2.38 -12.21 -0.20
N GLN A 35 -1.87 -12.14 1.03
CA GLN A 35 -1.86 -13.28 1.95
C GLN A 35 -3.28 -13.70 2.34
N VAL A 36 -4.15 -12.73 2.67
CA VAL A 36 -5.55 -12.98 3.00
C VAL A 36 -6.30 -13.60 1.82
N ILE A 37 -6.13 -13.05 0.61
CA ILE A 37 -6.74 -13.60 -0.61
C ILE A 37 -6.29 -15.05 -0.83
N ALA A 38 -4.98 -15.32 -0.73
CA ALA A 38 -4.46 -16.67 -0.91
C ALA A 38 -4.97 -17.65 0.16
N GLU A 39 -5.24 -17.19 1.38
CA GLU A 39 -5.84 -18.00 2.43
C GLU A 39 -7.31 -18.34 2.12
N VAL A 40 -8.09 -17.35 1.70
CA VAL A 40 -9.49 -17.54 1.29
C VAL A 40 -9.59 -18.48 0.10
N GLU A 41 -8.75 -18.30 -0.92
CA GLU A 41 -8.69 -19.19 -2.09
C GLU A 41 -8.37 -20.64 -1.68
N ARG A 42 -7.45 -20.85 -0.72
CA ARG A 42 -7.15 -22.20 -0.21
C ARG A 42 -8.30 -22.83 0.57
N GLN A 43 -9.17 -22.03 1.18
CA GLN A 43 -10.36 -22.52 1.87
C GLN A 43 -11.49 -22.86 0.89
N LEU A 44 -11.64 -22.07 -0.18
CA LEU A 44 -12.68 -22.27 -1.20
C LEU A 44 -12.40 -23.47 -2.11
N HIS A 45 -11.13 -23.76 -2.41
CA HIS A 45 -10.74 -24.91 -3.24
C HIS A 45 -10.58 -26.23 -2.46
N ARG A 46 -11.08 -26.29 -1.22
CA ARG A 46 -11.05 -27.47 -0.35
C ARG A 46 -12.43 -28.09 -0.23
#